data_AF-A0A3S0DR00-F1
#
_entry.id   AF-A0A3S0DR00-F1
#
_cell.length_a   1.000
_cell.length_b   1.000
_cell.length_c   1.000
_cell.angle_alpha   90.00
_cell.angle_beta   90.00
_cell.angle_gamma   90.00
#
_symmetry.space_group_name_H-M   'P 1'
#
loop_
_entity.id
_entity.type
_entity.pdbx_description
1 polymer ?
#
loop_
_entity_poly.entity_id
_entity_poly.type
_entity_poly.pdbx_seq_one_letter_code
_entity_poly.pdbx_strand_id
1 'polypeptide(L)'
;MRTYLITYDLASPSRHAISGAIMSLGEAWARPLETTWFVQSPDRAPVIESKLRDLLDSEDGLLIQQVETEATLLNTSLRWFRKRRDAGVDANVVAFPAQAAALPEAQAA
;
A
#
# COMPACT_ATOMS: atom_id res chain seq x y z
N MET A 1 12.35 -15.00 0.16
CA MET A 1 11.54 -13.83 0.54
C MET A 1 11.25 -13.91 2.03
N ARG A 2 11.30 -12.79 2.77
CA ARG A 2 11.03 -12.77 4.21
C ARG A 2 9.80 -11.89 4.46
N THR A 3 9.00 -12.25 5.46
CA THR A 3 7.92 -11.42 5.95
C THR A 3 8.39 -10.68 7.19
N TYR A 4 8.17 -9.37 7.22
CA TYR A 4 8.46 -8.53 8.37
C TYR A 4 7.18 -7.93 8.92
N LEU A 5 7.04 -7.98 10.25
CA LEU A 5 6.14 -7.13 10.99
C LEU A 5 6.87 -5.80 11.22
N ILE A 6 6.30 -4.72 10.69
CA ILE A 6 6.78 -3.36 10.87
C ILE A 6 5.71 -2.59 11.63
N THR A 7 6.04 -2.10 12.81
CA THR A 7 5.16 -1.23 13.60
C THR A 7 5.91 0.04 13.93
N TYR A 8 5.21 1.17 13.92
CA TYR A 8 5.78 2.45 14.31
C TYR A 8 4.88 3.17 15.30
N ASP A 9 5.46 4.13 16.02
CA ASP A 9 4.75 5.11 16.82
C ASP A 9 5.34 6.48 16.49
N LEU A 10 4.49 7.43 16.09
CA LEU A 10 4.94 8.77 15.68
C LEU A 10 4.47 9.80 16.68
N ALA A 11 5.39 10.61 17.21
CA ALA A 11 5.08 11.72 18.09
C ALA A 11 4.34 12.86 17.36
N SER A 12 4.59 13.01 16.06
CA SER A 12 3.94 14.00 15.19
C SER A 12 3.08 13.34 14.10
N PRO A 13 2.05 14.02 13.54
CA PRO A 13 1.09 13.41 12.62
C PRO A 13 1.60 13.19 11.17
N SER A 14 2.90 13.00 10.94
CA SER A 14 3.54 12.83 9.61
C SER A 14 3.30 11.44 8.96
N ARG A 15 2.13 10.82 9.17
CA ARG A 15 1.80 9.42 8.84
C ARG A 15 1.84 9.05 7.36
N HIS A 16 1.66 10.03 6.46
CA HIS A 16 1.57 9.77 5.02
C HIS A 16 2.92 9.39 4.40
N ALA A 17 4.01 10.01 4.85
CA ALA A 17 5.35 9.75 4.31
C ALA A 17 5.81 8.33 4.62
N ILE A 18 5.69 7.90 5.89
CA ILE A 18 6.09 6.56 6.32
C ILE A 18 5.25 5.46 5.66
N SER A 19 3.93 5.68 5.50
CA SER A 19 3.06 4.72 4.84
C SER A 19 3.49 4.48 3.39
N GLY A 20 3.77 5.56 2.65
CA GLY A 20 4.26 5.48 1.27
C GLY A 20 5.62 4.77 1.17
N ALA A 21 6.54 5.06 2.11
CA ALA A 21 7.83 4.40 2.17
C ALA A 21 7.69 2.90 2.43
N ILE A 22 6.87 2.48 3.40
CA ILE A 22 6.62 1.07 3.71
C ILE A 22 6.06 0.31 2.50
N MET A 23 5.09 0.90 1.79
CA MET A 23 4.52 0.31 0.57
C MET A 23 5.57 0.10 -0.54
N SER A 24 6.69 0.82 -0.51
CA SER A 24 7.76 0.75 -1.50
C SER A 24 8.86 -0.28 -1.21
N LEU A 25 8.98 -0.73 0.05
CA LEU A 25 10.06 -1.60 0.58
C LEU A 25 10.06 -3.03 0.01
N GLY A 26 8.92 -3.50 -0.47
CA GLY A 26 8.72 -4.91 -0.81
C GLY A 26 7.86 -5.11 -2.04
N GLU A 27 7.64 -6.39 -2.38
CA GLU A 27 6.76 -6.77 -3.49
C GLU A 27 5.30 -6.83 -3.04
N ALA A 28 5.06 -7.08 -1.76
CA ALA A 28 3.73 -7.12 -1.18
C ALA A 28 3.72 -6.61 0.26
N TRP A 29 2.58 -6.05 0.66
CA TRP A 29 2.36 -5.55 2.00
C TRP A 29 0.90 -5.69 2.40
N ALA A 30 0.63 -5.77 3.71
CA ALA A 30 -0.69 -5.73 4.30
C ALA A 30 -0.67 -4.82 5.53
N ARG A 31 -1.77 -4.11 5.79
CA ARG A 31 -1.89 -3.18 6.92
C ARG A 31 -3.10 -3.58 7.79
N PRO A 32 -2.94 -4.54 8.73
CA PRO A 32 -4.04 -5.00 9.59
C PRO A 32 -4.45 -3.98 10.65
N LEU A 33 -3.54 -3.12 11.13
CA LEU A 33 -3.83 -2.05 12.09
C LEU A 33 -3.26 -0.74 11.56
N GLU A 34 -3.62 0.38 12.18
CA GLU A 34 -3.22 1.70 11.68
C GLU A 34 -1.70 1.84 11.59
N THR A 35 -0.94 1.40 12.59
CA THR A 35 0.52 1.55 12.57
C THR A 35 1.28 0.25 12.35
N THR A 36 0.57 -0.86 12.13
CA THR A 36 1.16 -2.19 11.98
C THR A 36 1.03 -2.69 10.56
N TRP A 37 2.15 -3.15 10.01
CA TRP A 37 2.31 -3.58 8.64
C TRP A 37 2.97 -4.95 8.59
N PHE A 38 2.49 -5.81 7.70
CA PHE A 38 3.26 -6.94 7.22
C PHE A 38 3.85 -6.60 5.86
N VAL A 39 5.14 -6.83 5.66
CA VAL A 39 5.84 -6.54 4.40
C VAL A 39 6.65 -7.74 3.96
N GLN A 40 6.43 -8.17 2.71
CA GLN A 40 7.26 -9.17 2.06
C GLN A 40 8.34 -8.47 1.25
N SER A 41 9.60 -8.59 1.69
CA SER A 41 10.73 -7.91 1.08
C SER A 41 11.91 -8.87 0.86
N PRO A 42 12.72 -8.67 -0.20
CA PRO A 42 14.02 -9.33 -0.35
C PRO A 42 15.08 -8.75 0.60
N ASP A 43 14.88 -7.54 1.10
CA ASP A 43 15.83 -6.85 1.96
C ASP A 43 15.90 -7.46 3.38
N ARG A 44 17.04 -7.24 4.04
CA ARG A 44 17.21 -7.59 5.46
C ARG A 44 16.72 -6.45 6.36
N ALA A 45 16.33 -6.77 7.58
CA ALA A 45 15.83 -5.78 8.55
C ALA A 45 16.71 -4.51 8.69
N PRO A 46 18.07 -4.57 8.75
CA PRO A 46 18.88 -3.36 8.84
C PRO A 46 18.79 -2.46 7.60
N VAL A 47 18.59 -3.05 6.42
CA VAL A 47 18.40 -2.29 5.17
C VAL A 47 17.03 -1.63 5.16
N ILE A 48 16.02 -2.31 5.69
CA ILE A 48 14.67 -1.75 5.85
C ILE A 48 14.67 -0.61 6.86
N GLU A 49 15.32 -0.79 8.02
CA GLU A 49 15.46 0.25 9.05
C GLU A 49 16.12 1.49 8.47
N SER A 50 17.27 1.35 7.81
CA SER A 50 17.97 2.47 7.19
C SER A 50 17.12 3.24 6.17
N LYS A 51 16.19 2.59 5.46
CA LYS A 51 15.28 3.24 4.50
C LYS A 51 14.15 4.01 5.17
N LEU A 52 13.74 3.60 6.37
CA LEU A 52 12.66 4.25 7.12
C LEU A 52 13.18 5.31 8.08
N ARG A 53 14.44 5.21 8.51
CA ARG A 53 15.09 6.08 9.49
C ARG A 53 14.99 7.56 9.15
N ASP A 54 15.17 7.93 7.88
CA ASP A 54 15.14 9.34 7.44
C ASP A 54 13.74 9.98 7.56
N LEU A 55 12.72 9.19 7.86
CA LEU A 55 11.34 9.63 8.06
C LEU A 55 10.93 9.66 9.53
N LEU A 56 11.85 9.37 10.44
CA LEU A 56 11.61 9.27 11.88
C LEU A 56 12.42 10.33 12.62
N ASP A 57 11.76 10.99 13.58
CA ASP A 57 12.40 11.90 14.53
C ASP A 57 12.92 11.13 15.76
N SER A 58 13.65 11.82 16.65
CA SER A 58 14.24 11.19 17.85
C SER A 58 13.23 10.61 18.83
N GLU A 59 12.00 11.12 18.80
CA GLU A 59 10.91 10.73 19.69
C GLU A 59 10.01 9.64 19.07
N ASP A 60 10.28 9.22 17.83
CA ASP A 60 9.48 8.22 17.13
C ASP A 60 10.00 6.79 17.41
N GLY A 61 9.07 5.84 17.46
CA GLY A 61 9.36 4.42 17.64
C GLY A 61 9.27 3.65 16.33
N LEU A 62 10.20 2.72 16.10
CA LEU A 62 10.17 1.76 14.99
C LEU A 62 10.54 0.36 15.48
N LEU A 63 9.67 -0.61 15.19
CA LEU A 63 9.91 -2.03 15.42
C LEU A 63 9.84 -2.78 14.07
N ILE A 64 10.92 -3.50 13.75
CA ILE A 64 10.99 -4.39 12.59
C ILE A 64 11.35 -5.79 13.09
N GLN A 65 10.43 -6.74 12.93
CA GLN A 65 10.63 -8.13 13.31
C GLN A 65 10.40 -9.04 12.12
N GLN A 66 11.33 -9.94 11.84
CA GLN A 66 11.06 -11.04 10.91
C GLN A 66 10.06 -12.01 11.55
N VAL A 67 8.99 -12.35 10.84
CA VAL A 67 7.90 -13.18 11.35
C VAL A 67 7.51 -14.24 10.34
N GLU A 68 6.90 -15.31 10.84
CA GLU A 68 6.20 -16.29 10.01
C GLU A 68 4.80 -15.77 9.64
N THR A 69 4.19 -16.36 8.61
CA THR A 69 2.84 -16.00 8.14
C THR A 69 1.73 -16.67 8.95
N GLU A 70 1.83 -16.65 10.27
CA GLU A 70 0.86 -17.28 11.19
C GLU A 70 0.41 -16.25 12.24
N ALA A 71 -0.67 -15.52 11.94
CA ALA A 71 -1.24 -14.51 12.83
C ALA A 71 -2.70 -14.85 13.17
N THR A 72 -3.04 -14.77 14.46
CA THR A 72 -4.45 -14.80 14.89
C THR A 72 -5.02 -13.39 14.83
N LEU A 73 -6.16 -13.25 14.17
CA LEU A 73 -6.80 -11.96 13.92
C LEU A 73 -8.19 -11.93 14.57
N LEU A 74 -8.52 -10.81 15.20
CA LEU A 74 -9.86 -10.53 15.71
C LEU A 74 -10.26 -9.12 15.26
N ASN A 75 -11.42 -8.98 14.62
CA ASN A 75 -11.93 -7.71 14.10
C ASN A 75 -11.00 -6.98 13.10
N THR A 76 -10.05 -7.71 12.50
CA THR A 76 -9.16 -7.21 11.45
C THR A 76 -8.96 -8.28 10.38
N SER A 77 -8.39 -7.91 9.24
CA SER A 77 -8.08 -8.81 8.14
C SER A 77 -6.72 -8.50 7.53
N LEU A 78 -6.07 -9.52 6.97
CA LEU A 78 -4.85 -9.37 6.19
C LEU A 78 -5.18 -9.27 4.71
N ARG A 79 -5.39 -8.03 4.24
CA ARG A 79 -5.49 -7.75 2.81
C ARG A 79 -4.11 -7.44 2.26
N TRP A 80 -3.57 -8.37 1.48
CA TRP A 80 -2.30 -8.19 0.79
C TRP A 80 -2.47 -7.38 -0.48
N PHE A 81 -1.66 -6.34 -0.61
CA PHE A 81 -1.49 -5.55 -1.81
C PHE A 81 -0.13 -5.89 -2.41
N ARG A 82 -0.07 -5.94 -3.74
CA ARG A 82 1.18 -6.14 -4.46
C ARG A 82 1.62 -4.82 -5.07
N LYS A 83 2.91 -4.53 -4.99
CA LYS A 83 3.52 -3.44 -5.76
C LYS A 83 3.22 -3.72 -7.23
N ARG A 84 2.65 -2.74 -7.94
CA ARG A 84 2.47 -2.84 -9.38
C ARG A 84 3.87 -3.05 -9.97
N ARG A 85 4.12 -4.24 -10.50
CA ARG A 85 5.15 -4.41 -11.52
C ARG A 85 4.62 -3.62 -12.72
N ASP A 86 5.46 -2.82 -13.35
CA ASP A 86 5.16 -2.26 -14.66
C ASP A 86 4.95 -3.44 -15.62
N ALA A 87 3.75 -4.00 -15.60
CA ALA A 87 3.24 -4.77 -16.71
C ALA A 87 3.18 -3.75 -17.84
N GLY A 88 3.93 -3.99 -18.91
CA GLY A 88 4.00 -3.13 -20.08
C GLY A 88 2.62 -2.59 -20.43
N VAL A 89 2.59 -1.32 -20.82
CA VAL A 89 1.42 -0.52 -21.14
C VAL A 89 0.40 -1.29 -21.99
N ASP A 90 -0.55 -1.97 -21.34
CA ASP A 90 -1.84 -2.31 -21.94
C ASP A 90 -2.89 -1.47 -21.22
N ALA A 91 -3.23 -0.38 -21.89
CA ALA A 91 -4.19 0.61 -21.46
C ALA A 91 -5.59 -0.05 -21.38
N ASN A 92 -5.99 -0.45 -20.18
CA ASN A 92 -7.38 -0.81 -19.89
C ASN A 92 -8.27 0.45 -19.86
N VAL A 93 -8.40 1.12 -21.01
CA VAL A 93 -9.37 2.18 -21.25
C VAL A 93 -10.73 1.51 -21.44
N VAL A 94 -11.61 1.63 -20.46
CA VAL A 94 -13.03 1.33 -20.64
C VAL A 94 -13.66 2.54 -21.33
N ALA A 95 -13.78 2.50 -22.66
CA ALA A 95 -14.57 3.47 -23.40
C ALA A 95 -16.05 3.12 -23.22
N PHE A 96 -16.82 3.98 -22.54
CA PHE A 96 -18.27 3.90 -22.55
C PHE A 96 -18.78 4.22 -23.96
N PRO A 97 -19.65 3.40 -24.57
CA PRO A 97 -20.22 3.74 -25.86
C PRO A 97 -21.07 5.01 -25.68
N ALA A 98 -20.71 6.07 -26.40
CA ALA A 98 -21.56 7.24 -26.55
C ALA A 98 -22.87 6.75 -27.19
N GLN A 99 -23.95 6.75 -26.42
CA GLN A 99 -25.28 6.57 -26.97
C GLN A 99 -25.50 7.71 -27.97
N ALA A 100 -25.55 7.36 -29.25
CA ALA A 100 -26.05 8.23 -30.30
C ALA A 100 -27.51 8.53 -29.98
N ALA A 101 -27.75 9.62 -29.26
CA ALA A 101 -29.07 10.19 -29.12
C ALA A 101 -29.45 10.78 -30.49
N ALA A 102 -30.10 9.97 -31.32
CA ALA A 102 -30.89 10.48 -32.42
C ALA A 102 -32.03 11.32 -31.82
N LEU A 103 -31.89 12.63 -31.90
CA LEU A 103 -32.98 13.56 -31.65
C LEU A 103 -33.90 13.53 -32.89
N PRO A 104 -35.19 13.18 -32.75
CA PRO A 104 -36.12 13.29 -33.87
C PRO A 104 -36.42 14.76 -34.15
N GLU A 105 -36.32 15.15 -35.43
CA GLU A 105 -36.83 16.43 -35.95
C GLU A 105 -38.31 16.54 -35.62
N ALA A 106 -38.65 17.51 -34.76
CA ALA A 106 -40.03 17.95 -34.60
C ALA A 106 -40.38 18.86 -35.79
N GLN A 107 -40.97 18.28 -36.83
CA GLN A 107 -41.80 19.04 -37.77
C GLN A 107 -43.04 19.53 -37.02
N ALA A 108 -43.25 20.84 -37.01
CA ALA A 108 -44.54 21.45 -36.70
C ALA A 108 -44.95 22.34 -37.87
N ALA A 109 -46.20 22.14 -38.28
CA ALA A 109 -46.88 22.69 -39.45
C ALA A 109 -47.17 24.19 -39.35
#